data_AF-A0A3D2S204-F1
#
_entry.id   AF-A0A3D2S204-F1
#
_cell.length_a   1.000
_cell.length_b   1.000
_cell.length_c   1.000
_cell.angle_alpha   90.00
_cell.angle_beta   90.00
_cell.angle_gamma   90.00
#
_symmetry.space_group_name_H-M   'P 1'
#
loop_
_entity.id
_entity.type
_entity.pdbx_description
1 polymer ?
#
loop_
_entity_poly.entity_id
_entity_poly.type
_entity_poly.pdbx_seq_one_letter_code
_entity_poly.pdbx_strand_id
1 'polypeptide(L)'
;DMLSNVCKHHVTKFTYEIGRLAQDLAGALVVTMPSEKDLNHPELGSIIKKYLRTKADLDPEDRIRILRLIENMTLGRNAVGYLTESLHGAGSPQAQRIQISRQMQLEFKKQLARALAGILPDPDEAADQDGDNYMSRVFSLPESSPAD
;
A
#
# COMPACT_ATOMS: atom_id res chain seq x y z
N ASP A 1 13.36 6.92 -10.18
CA ASP A 1 13.57 6.94 -8.71
C ASP A 1 12.45 7.60 -7.91
N MET A 2 12.10 8.86 -8.16
CA MET A 2 11.03 9.55 -7.41
C MET A 2 9.72 8.75 -7.35
N LEU A 3 9.18 8.34 -8.50
CA LEU A 3 7.90 7.60 -8.57
C LEU A 3 7.95 6.26 -7.84
N SER A 4 9.09 5.56 -7.88
CA SER A 4 9.30 4.32 -7.14
C SER A 4 9.26 4.53 -5.63
N ASN A 5 9.85 5.64 -5.13
CA ASN A 5 9.78 6.00 -3.71
C ASN A 5 8.35 6.39 -3.29
N VAL A 6 7.61 7.09 -4.15
CA VAL A 6 6.18 7.39 -3.91
C VAL A 6 5.37 6.10 -3.81
N CYS A 7 5.56 5.16 -4.74
CA CYS A 7 4.91 3.85 -4.70
C CYS A 7 5.21 3.12 -3.38
N LYS A 8 6.49 2.93 -3.05
CA LYS A 8 6.86 2.22 -1.83
C LYS A 8 6.34 2.91 -0.56
N HIS A 9 6.36 4.24 -0.50
CA HIS A 9 5.86 4.98 0.67
C HIS A 9 4.33 4.88 0.85
N HIS A 10 3.57 4.64 -0.22
CA HIS A 10 2.15 4.30 -0.12
C HIS A 10 1.93 2.84 0.29
N VAL A 11 2.75 1.92 -0.22
CA VAL A 11 2.72 0.49 0.18
C VAL A 11 2.91 0.35 1.68
N THR A 12 3.74 1.17 2.32
CA THR A 12 3.94 1.13 3.78
C THR A 12 2.71 1.53 4.61
N LYS A 13 1.61 1.97 3.98
CA LYS A 13 0.40 2.49 4.65
C LYS A 13 -0.85 1.73 4.21
N PHE A 14 -1.07 1.63 2.91
CA PHE A 14 -2.35 1.14 2.39
C PHE A 14 -2.58 -0.34 2.65
N THR A 15 -1.54 -1.17 2.75
CA THR A 15 -1.72 -2.58 3.10
C THR A 15 -2.33 -2.78 4.49
N TYR A 16 -1.98 -1.90 5.44
CA TYR A 16 -2.58 -1.90 6.79
C TYR A 16 -4.06 -1.49 6.75
N GLU A 17 -4.40 -0.44 5.99
CA GLU A 17 -5.79 0.01 5.89
C GLU A 17 -6.68 -1.01 5.14
N ILE A 18 -6.15 -1.65 4.09
CA ILE A 18 -6.83 -2.74 3.39
C ILE A 18 -7.08 -3.90 4.38
N GLY A 19 -6.07 -4.27 5.17
CA GLY A 19 -6.22 -5.30 6.21
C GLY A 19 -7.29 -4.95 7.24
N ARG A 20 -7.31 -3.68 7.71
CA ARG A 20 -8.32 -3.19 8.66
C ARG A 20 -9.73 -3.27 8.09
N LEU A 21 -9.93 -2.80 6.85
CA LEU A 21 -11.23 -2.85 6.17
C LEU A 21 -11.70 -4.30 5.93
N ALA A 22 -10.78 -5.21 5.58
CA ALA A 22 -11.12 -6.62 5.41
C ALA A 22 -11.60 -7.26 6.72
N GLN A 23 -10.97 -6.93 7.86
CA GLN A 23 -11.39 -7.42 9.17
C GLN A 23 -12.76 -6.84 9.60
N ASP A 24 -13.00 -5.55 9.34
CA ASP A 24 -14.28 -4.88 9.61
C ASP A 24 -15.44 -5.58 8.87
N LEU A 25 -15.26 -5.83 7.57
CA LEU A 25 -16.25 -6.53 6.75
C LEU A 25 -16.44 -8.01 7.13
N ALA A 26 -15.38 -8.67 7.59
CA ALA A 26 -15.42 -10.08 7.99
C ALA A 26 -16.13 -10.30 9.34
N GLY A 27 -16.01 -9.32 10.24
CA GLY A 27 -16.54 -9.39 11.60
C GLY A 27 -15.72 -10.31 12.54
N ALA A 28 -16.17 -10.39 13.80
CA ALA A 28 -15.41 -10.99 14.90
C ALA A 28 -15.01 -12.46 14.69
N LEU A 29 -15.74 -13.20 13.85
CA LEU A 29 -15.45 -14.62 13.62
C LEU A 29 -14.08 -14.84 12.96
N VAL A 30 -13.49 -13.83 12.33
CA VAL A 30 -12.12 -13.90 11.79
C VAL A 30 -11.05 -14.18 12.87
N VAL A 31 -11.34 -13.86 14.14
CA VAL A 31 -10.42 -14.10 15.28
C VAL A 31 -10.99 -15.03 16.36
N THR A 32 -12.24 -15.48 16.23
CA THR A 32 -12.89 -16.37 17.21
C THR A 32 -13.34 -17.70 16.61
N MET A 33 -12.99 -17.99 15.35
CA MET A 33 -13.34 -19.24 14.69
C MET A 33 -12.75 -20.47 15.45
N PRO A 34 -13.57 -21.52 15.71
CA PRO A 34 -13.08 -22.78 16.27
C PRO A 34 -12.01 -23.44 15.41
N SER A 35 -11.20 -24.31 16.00
CA SER A 35 -10.13 -24.99 15.28
C SER A 35 -10.70 -26.02 14.29
N GLU A 36 -9.90 -26.40 13.31
CA GLU A 36 -10.25 -27.49 12.39
C GLU A 36 -10.49 -28.82 13.13
N LYS A 37 -9.80 -29.03 14.26
CA LYS A 37 -10.04 -30.20 15.11
C LYS A 37 -11.45 -30.21 15.71
N ASP A 38 -11.95 -29.06 16.13
CA ASP A 38 -13.32 -28.93 16.66
C ASP A 38 -14.36 -29.12 15.55
N LEU A 39 -14.08 -28.60 14.34
CA LEU A 39 -14.94 -28.77 13.16
C LEU A 39 -15.03 -30.21 12.68
N ASN A 40 -13.96 -31.00 12.88
CA ASN A 40 -13.88 -32.42 12.55
C ASN A 40 -14.27 -33.34 13.73
N HIS A 41 -14.56 -32.78 14.90
CA HIS A 41 -14.97 -33.56 16.06
C HIS A 41 -16.34 -34.22 15.80
N PRO A 42 -16.54 -35.52 16.08
CA PRO A 42 -17.77 -36.25 15.74
C PRO A 42 -19.05 -35.62 16.30
N GLU A 43 -18.98 -35.10 17.52
CA GLU A 43 -20.10 -34.43 18.19
C GLU A 43 -20.17 -32.91 17.87
N LEU A 44 -19.13 -32.16 18.25
CA LEU A 44 -19.09 -30.69 18.12
C LEU A 44 -19.16 -30.19 16.68
N GLY A 45 -18.56 -30.89 15.71
CA GLY A 45 -18.47 -30.44 14.33
C GLY A 45 -19.85 -30.18 13.70
N SER A 46 -20.81 -31.07 13.97
CA SER A 46 -22.19 -30.92 13.50
C SER A 46 -22.89 -29.69 14.11
N ILE A 47 -22.64 -29.43 15.40
CA ILE A 47 -23.20 -28.31 16.16
C ILE A 47 -22.60 -26.98 15.67
N ILE A 48 -21.28 -26.92 15.53
CA ILE A 48 -20.57 -25.74 15.05
C ILE A 48 -21.05 -25.40 13.63
N LYS A 49 -21.04 -26.38 12.71
CA LYS A 49 -21.51 -26.16 11.33
C LYS A 49 -22.97 -25.71 11.27
N LYS A 50 -23.84 -26.20 12.16
CA LYS A 50 -25.22 -25.71 12.28
C LYS A 50 -25.29 -24.22 12.62
N TYR A 51 -24.53 -23.75 13.61
CA TYR A 51 -24.55 -22.35 14.05
C TYR A 51 -23.72 -21.41 13.19
N LEU A 52 -22.81 -21.93 12.36
CA LEU A 52 -22.05 -21.16 11.38
C LEU A 52 -22.76 -20.96 10.04
N ARG A 53 -23.91 -21.64 9.82
CA ARG A 53 -24.76 -21.43 8.62
C ARG A 53 -25.23 -19.99 8.54
N THR A 54 -25.34 -19.50 7.31
CA THR A 54 -25.87 -18.17 7.01
C THR A 54 -27.08 -18.32 6.08
N LYS A 55 -26.92 -18.04 4.79
CA LYS A 55 -27.94 -18.30 3.78
C LYS A 55 -28.05 -19.80 3.51
N ALA A 56 -29.24 -20.23 3.08
CA ALA A 56 -29.56 -21.65 2.89
C ALA A 56 -28.79 -22.30 1.73
N ASP A 57 -28.32 -21.49 0.78
CA ASP A 57 -27.58 -21.89 -0.42
C ASP A 57 -26.05 -21.90 -0.24
N LEU A 58 -25.53 -21.52 0.93
CA LEU A 58 -24.10 -21.45 1.20
C LEU A 58 -23.63 -22.58 2.13
N ASP A 59 -22.55 -23.25 1.75
CA ASP A 59 -21.86 -24.21 2.62
C ASP A 59 -21.13 -23.44 3.75
N PRO A 60 -21.37 -23.78 5.04
CA PRO A 60 -20.57 -23.25 6.15
C PRO A 60 -19.06 -23.38 5.97
N GLU A 61 -18.60 -24.43 5.28
CA GLU A 61 -17.18 -24.68 5.00
C GLU A 61 -16.55 -23.54 4.18
N ASP A 62 -17.25 -23.03 3.16
CA ASP A 62 -16.76 -21.92 2.34
C ASP A 62 -16.60 -20.64 3.17
N ARG A 63 -17.56 -20.39 4.06
CA ARG A 63 -17.50 -19.28 5.00
C ARG A 63 -16.32 -19.41 5.96
N ILE A 64 -16.02 -20.62 6.43
CA ILE A 64 -14.85 -20.87 7.29
C ILE A 64 -13.56 -20.59 6.52
N ARG A 65 -13.44 -21.10 5.29
CA ARG A 65 -12.24 -20.95 4.46
C ARG A 65 -11.92 -19.50 4.13
N ILE A 66 -12.92 -18.69 3.74
CA ILE A 66 -12.68 -17.28 3.44
C ILE A 66 -12.26 -16.49 4.69
N LEU A 67 -12.84 -16.78 5.85
CA LEU A 67 -12.45 -16.13 7.11
C LEU A 67 -11.02 -16.52 7.53
N ARG A 68 -10.63 -17.79 7.37
CA ARG A 68 -9.24 -18.23 7.61
C ARG A 68 -8.24 -17.60 6.64
N LEU A 69 -8.64 -17.35 5.39
CA LEU A 69 -7.80 -16.61 4.44
C LEU A 69 -7.59 -15.16 4.88
N ILE A 70 -8.66 -14.46 5.29
CA ILE A 70 -8.56 -13.08 5.79
C ILE A 70 -7.70 -13.02 7.05
N GLU A 71 -7.92 -13.92 8.01
CA GLU A 71 -7.07 -14.08 9.20
C GLU A 71 -5.61 -14.26 8.80
N ASN A 72 -5.31 -15.19 7.89
CA ASN A 72 -3.94 -15.47 7.48
C ASN A 72 -3.24 -14.28 6.82
N MET A 73 -3.96 -13.50 6.01
CA MET A 73 -3.41 -12.33 5.33
C MET A 73 -3.28 -11.09 6.22
N THR A 74 -4.03 -11.02 7.32
CA THR A 74 -4.07 -9.82 8.19
C THR A 74 -3.45 -10.00 9.56
N LEU A 75 -3.34 -11.23 10.05
CA LEU A 75 -2.74 -11.58 11.35
C LEU A 75 -1.81 -12.80 11.29
N GLY A 76 -2.03 -13.72 10.34
CA GLY A 76 -1.30 -14.98 10.25
C GLY A 76 -0.01 -14.93 9.43
N ARG A 77 0.34 -16.06 8.82
CA ARG A 77 1.65 -16.25 8.18
C ARG A 77 1.88 -15.28 7.02
N ASN A 78 0.85 -15.02 6.22
CA ASN A 78 0.97 -14.15 5.06
C ASN A 78 0.94 -12.66 5.44
N ALA A 79 0.45 -12.30 6.63
CA ALA A 79 0.51 -10.94 7.15
C ALA A 79 1.96 -10.44 7.33
N VAL A 80 2.91 -11.34 7.56
CA VAL A 80 4.35 -11.00 7.61
C VAL A 80 4.80 -10.34 6.30
N GLY A 81 4.44 -10.92 5.15
CA GLY A 81 4.73 -10.33 3.84
C GLY A 81 3.82 -9.15 3.52
N TYR A 82 2.52 -9.34 3.69
CA TYR A 82 1.54 -8.34 3.27
C TYR A 82 1.62 -7.03 4.07
N LEU A 83 1.95 -7.09 5.36
CA LEU A 83 2.05 -5.91 6.22
C LEU A 83 3.51 -5.52 6.48
N THR A 84 4.28 -6.39 7.14
CA THR A 84 5.62 -6.03 7.66
C THR A 84 6.68 -5.92 6.57
N GLU A 85 6.69 -6.82 5.58
CA GLU A 85 7.56 -6.67 4.40
C GLU A 85 7.13 -5.44 3.58
N SER A 86 5.83 -5.23 3.39
CA SER A 86 5.33 -3.99 2.78
C SER A 86 5.77 -2.72 3.54
N LEU A 87 5.97 -2.78 4.86
CA LEU A 87 6.50 -1.69 5.67
C LEU A 87 8.02 -1.49 5.52
N HIS A 88 8.80 -2.56 5.45
CA HIS A 88 10.27 -2.51 5.60
C HIS A 88 11.10 -2.95 4.39
N GLY A 89 10.52 -3.73 3.47
CA GLY A 89 11.18 -4.19 2.24
C GLY A 89 11.68 -3.01 1.40
N ALA A 90 12.89 -3.10 0.85
CA ALA A 90 13.56 -1.99 0.16
C ALA A 90 13.73 -0.69 0.99
N GLY A 91 13.65 -0.79 2.33
CA GLY A 91 13.89 0.29 3.28
C GLY A 91 12.64 0.70 4.05
N SER A 92 12.81 1.00 5.34
CA SER A 92 11.76 1.55 6.23
C SER A 92 11.25 2.91 5.73
N PRO A 93 10.03 3.35 6.12
CA PRO A 93 9.35 4.53 5.56
C PRO A 93 10.19 5.83 5.50
N GLN A 94 11.08 6.01 6.46
CA GLN A 94 11.95 7.18 6.53
C GLN A 94 12.98 7.20 5.39
N ALA A 95 13.43 6.04 4.90
CA ALA A 95 14.33 5.95 3.77
C ALA A 95 13.71 6.57 2.51
N GLN A 96 12.44 6.27 2.22
CA GLN A 96 11.76 6.87 1.07
C GLN A 96 11.54 8.37 1.27
N ARG A 97 11.22 8.83 2.49
CA ARG A 97 11.10 10.28 2.78
C ARG A 97 12.39 11.03 2.52
N ILE A 98 13.54 10.46 2.91
CA ILE A 98 14.86 11.03 2.64
C ILE A 98 15.11 11.08 1.12
N GLN A 99 14.85 9.99 0.39
CA GLN A 99 15.05 9.95 -1.07
C GLN A 99 14.15 10.95 -1.81
N ILE A 100 12.87 11.05 -1.42
CA ILE A 100 11.95 12.04 -1.95
C ILE A 100 12.47 13.46 -1.67
N SER A 101 12.89 13.75 -0.43
CA SER A 101 13.43 15.06 -0.06
C SER A 101 14.64 15.46 -0.90
N ARG A 102 15.50 14.50 -1.29
CA ARG A 102 16.66 14.75 -2.16
C ARG A 102 16.27 15.06 -3.61
N GLN A 103 15.15 14.51 -4.08
CA GLN A 103 14.76 14.58 -5.49
C GLN A 103 13.60 15.57 -5.75
N MET A 104 12.99 16.15 -4.71
CA MET A 104 11.75 16.94 -4.86
C MET A 104 11.95 18.34 -5.44
N GLN A 105 13.19 18.76 -5.69
CA GLN A 105 13.57 20.05 -6.30
C GLN A 105 12.86 21.24 -5.60
N LEU A 106 13.15 21.41 -4.31
CA LEU A 106 12.49 22.42 -3.47
C LEU A 106 12.74 23.85 -3.97
N GLU A 107 13.98 24.17 -4.34
CA GLU A 107 14.35 25.51 -4.81
C GLU A 107 13.65 25.87 -6.13
N PHE A 108 13.60 24.94 -7.09
CA PHE A 108 12.80 25.10 -8.30
C PHE A 108 11.33 25.44 -8.00
N LYS A 109 10.71 24.72 -7.05
CA LYS A 109 9.32 24.99 -6.64
C LYS A 109 9.15 26.33 -5.93
N LYS A 110 10.13 26.77 -5.13
CA LYS A 110 10.14 28.10 -4.49
C LYS A 110 10.17 29.21 -5.54
N GLN A 111 10.98 29.06 -6.60
CA GLN A 111 11.05 30.03 -7.69
C GLN A 111 9.70 30.14 -8.42
N LEU A 112 9.06 29.02 -8.73
CA LEU A 112 7.71 29.02 -9.32
C LEU A 112 6.70 29.77 -8.42
N ALA A 113 6.72 29.52 -7.11
CA ALA A 113 5.85 30.21 -6.17
C ALA A 113 6.12 31.72 -6.10
N ARG A 114 7.40 32.14 -6.09
CA ARG A 114 7.80 33.56 -6.10
C ARG A 114 7.36 34.27 -7.38
N ALA A 115 7.54 33.63 -8.53
CA ALA A 115 7.11 34.18 -9.81
C ALA A 115 5.58 34.42 -9.84
N LEU A 116 4.79 33.46 -9.35
CA LEU A 116 3.34 33.61 -9.22
C LEU A 116 2.93 34.70 -8.22
N ALA A 117 3.76 34.96 -7.20
CA ALA A 117 3.53 36.00 -6.20
C ALA A 117 4.05 37.39 -6.63
N GLY A 118 4.65 37.53 -7.81
CA GLY A 118 5.25 38.80 -8.27
C GLY A 118 6.55 39.18 -7.54
N ILE A 119 7.21 38.23 -6.89
CA ILE A 119 8.49 38.44 -6.20
C ILE A 119 9.61 38.18 -7.22
N LEU A 120 10.43 39.20 -7.51
CA LEU A 120 11.55 39.08 -8.43
C LEU A 120 12.55 38.04 -7.92
N PRO A 121 13.01 37.10 -8.78
CA PRO A 121 14.03 36.14 -8.40
C PRO A 121 15.35 36.86 -8.13
N ASP A 122 16.08 36.39 -7.13
CA ASP A 122 17.46 36.83 -6.89
C ASP A 122 18.34 36.30 -8.04
N PRO A 123 19.07 37.15 -8.78
CA PRO A 123 19.92 36.71 -9.90
C PRO A 123 20.99 35.68 -9.51
N ASP A 124 21.36 35.59 -8.22
CA ASP A 124 22.34 34.61 -7.73
C ASP A 124 21.72 33.25 -7.37
N GLU A 125 20.39 33.13 -7.33
CA GLU A 125 19.70 31.83 -7.20
C GLU A 125 19.64 31.13 -8.57
N ALA A 126 20.81 30.77 -9.10
CA ALA A 126 20.88 29.86 -10.24
C ALA A 126 20.15 28.57 -9.88
N ALA A 127 19.06 28.30 -10.58
CA ALA A 127 18.33 27.07 -10.43
C ALA A 127 19.26 25.91 -10.80
N ASP A 128 19.36 24.89 -9.94
CA ASP A 128 19.90 23.57 -10.30
C ASP A 128 19.04 22.99 -11.44
N GLN A 129 19.29 23.45 -12.66
CA GLN A 129 18.60 23.08 -13.90
C GLN A 129 19.47 22.17 -14.77
N ASP A 130 20.77 22.08 -14.49
CA ASP A 130 21.70 21.25 -15.26
C ASP A 130 21.78 19.83 -14.67
N GLY A 131 21.19 18.85 -15.38
CA GLY A 131 21.35 17.42 -15.11
C GLY A 131 20.10 16.57 -15.34
N ASP A 132 20.27 15.25 -15.42
CA ASP A 132 19.16 14.27 -15.44
C ASP A 132 18.47 14.21 -14.06
N ASN A 133 17.45 15.04 -13.86
CA ASN A 133 16.70 15.16 -12.62
C ASN A 133 15.22 14.72 -12.79
N TYR A 134 14.41 14.88 -11.74
CA TYR A 134 13.02 14.43 -11.79
C TYR A 134 12.19 15.27 -12.78
N MET A 135 12.24 16.60 -12.68
CA MET A 135 11.47 17.49 -13.56
C MET A 135 11.93 17.40 -15.03
N SER A 136 13.22 17.23 -15.32
CA SER A 136 13.71 17.08 -16.70
C SER A 136 13.10 15.85 -17.38
N ARG A 137 12.97 14.73 -16.67
CA ARG A 137 12.28 13.52 -17.16
C ARG A 137 10.77 13.65 -17.22
N VAL A 138 10.16 14.46 -16.36
CA VAL A 138 8.70 14.71 -16.41
C VAL A 138 8.33 15.53 -17.64
N PHE A 139 9.16 16.52 -17.98
CA PHE A 139 8.92 17.42 -19.11
C PHE A 139 9.69 17.03 -20.38
N SER A 140 10.32 15.84 -20.42
CA SER A 140 10.99 15.34 -21.62
C SER A 140 9.97 15.18 -22.75
N LEU A 141 10.23 15.81 -23.89
CA LEU A 141 9.43 15.61 -25.09
C LEU A 141 9.80 14.27 -25.73
N PRO A 142 8.84 13.56 -26.34
CA PRO A 142 9.18 12.41 -27.17
C PRO A 142 10.11 12.86 -28.29
N GLU A 143 11.17 12.10 -28.56
CA GLU A 143 12.00 12.33 -29.75
C GLU A 143 11.09 12.37 -30.97
N SER A 144 11.21 13.43 -31.77
CA SER A 144 10.52 13.49 -33.05
C SER A 144 10.94 12.26 -33.85
N SER A 145 10.02 11.33 -34.09
CA SER A 145 10.26 10.25 -35.05
C SER A 145 10.72 10.90 -36.34
N PRO A 146 11.88 10.51 -36.91
CA PRO A 146 12.25 11.02 -38.22
C PRO A 146 11.10 10.70 -39.18
N ALA A 147 10.60 11.73 -39.85
CA ALA A 147 9.55 11.57 -40.84
C ALA A 147 10.03 10.58 -41.91
N ASP A 148 9.29 9.48 -42.06
CA ASP A 148 9.36 8.59 -43.23
C ASP A 148 8.97 9.34 -44.52
#